data_AF-A0A2S8GK64-F1
#
_entry.id   AF-A0A2S8GK64-F1
#
_cell.length_a   1.000
_cell.length_b   1.000
_cell.length_c   1.000
_cell.angle_alpha   90.00
_cell.angle_beta   90.00
_cell.angle_gamma   90.00
#
_symmetry.space_group_name_H-M   'P 1'
#
loop_
_entity.id
_entity.type
_entity.pdbx_description
1 polymer ?
#
loop_
_entity_poly.entity_id
_entity_poly.type
_entity_poly.pdbx_seq_one_letter_code
_entity_poly.pdbx_strand_id
1 'polypeptide(L)'
;MNSTAPRRSRLQFSLKVWLFVVPTIAAFVFGYVSLTQQWERTIQQKQVQLAELMMQRKVAETERSQSLALLAAVDQKLDKFRGPEEIVRQTGLRLYGGGFANEENDLIYFERQATDDDLLELVRQLEAKLSSSSRAQVKRIIAYLDRLLLVASERREVIAQEVQTALESAQARNVAIAREKQEKRAAAARDRQQPAGAER
;
A
#
# COMPACT_ATOMS: atom_id res chain seq x y z
N MET A 1 2.29 102.27 -47.82
CA MET A 1 1.08 101.44 -47.71
C MET A 1 1.18 100.30 -48.70
N ASN A 2 0.78 99.11 -48.25
CA ASN A 2 0.39 97.92 -49.03
C ASN A 2 1.53 97.11 -49.66
N SER A 3 1.55 95.78 -49.63
CA SER A 3 0.73 94.78 -48.94
C SER A 3 1.50 93.47 -48.99
N THR A 4 1.54 92.76 -47.87
CA THR A 4 1.85 91.33 -47.77
C THR A 4 0.93 90.52 -48.68
N ALA A 5 1.48 89.64 -49.52
CA ALA A 5 0.72 88.62 -50.24
C ALA A 5 1.29 87.22 -49.92
N PRO A 6 0.41 86.20 -49.73
CA PRO A 6 0.74 85.02 -48.94
C PRO A 6 1.51 83.96 -49.73
N ARG A 7 2.44 83.28 -49.04
CA ARG A 7 3.06 82.01 -49.47
C ARG A 7 1.96 81.00 -49.79
N ARG A 8 1.73 80.73 -51.08
CA ARG A 8 1.02 79.53 -51.53
C ARG A 8 2.06 78.42 -51.74
N SER A 9 2.37 77.66 -50.70
CA SER A 9 3.11 76.40 -50.86
C SER A 9 2.18 75.36 -51.50
N ARG A 10 2.11 75.33 -52.82
CA ARG A 10 1.54 74.19 -53.54
C ARG A 10 2.58 73.07 -53.52
N LEU A 11 2.44 72.16 -52.55
CA LEU A 11 3.14 70.88 -52.57
C LEU A 11 2.60 70.05 -53.74
N GLN A 12 3.13 70.29 -54.93
CA GLN A 12 2.92 69.42 -56.08
C GLN A 12 3.83 68.21 -55.93
N PHE A 13 3.40 67.23 -55.13
CA PHE A 13 4.04 65.92 -55.13
C PHE A 13 3.80 65.27 -56.49
N SER A 14 4.89 64.96 -57.21
CA SER A 14 4.81 64.28 -58.49
C SER A 14 4.04 62.95 -58.33
N LEU A 15 3.19 62.59 -59.29
CA LEU A 15 2.43 61.34 -59.31
C LEU A 15 3.31 60.11 -59.04
N LYS A 16 4.59 60.18 -59.44
CA LYS A 16 5.61 59.16 -59.15
C LYS A 16 5.85 58.96 -57.66
N VAL A 17 5.87 60.03 -56.86
CA VAL A 17 6.07 59.95 -55.40
C VAL A 17 4.91 59.21 -54.73
N TRP A 18 3.67 59.46 -55.15
CA TRP A 18 2.50 58.72 -54.66
C TRP A 18 2.55 57.23 -55.02
N LEU A 19 3.05 56.91 -56.22
CA LEU A 19 3.20 55.54 -56.72
C LEU A 19 4.23 54.71 -55.94
N PHE A 20 5.21 55.35 -55.29
CA PHE A 20 6.20 54.66 -54.45
C PHE A 20 5.87 54.74 -52.95
N VAL A 21 5.41 55.89 -52.45
CA VAL A 21 5.20 56.11 -51.01
C VAL A 21 4.00 55.34 -50.49
N VAL A 22 2.88 55.27 -51.23
CA VAL A 22 1.67 54.58 -50.76
C VAL A 22 1.87 53.07 -50.63
N PRO A 23 2.46 52.35 -51.61
CA PRO A 23 2.74 50.93 -51.45
C PRO A 23 3.70 50.62 -50.30
N THR A 24 4.71 51.47 -50.06
CA THR A 24 5.66 51.27 -48.96
C THR A 24 4.99 51.46 -47.60
N ILE A 25 4.17 52.50 -47.43
CA ILE A 25 3.41 52.71 -46.19
C ILE A 25 2.41 51.57 -45.98
N ALA A 26 1.70 51.15 -47.03
CA ALA A 26 0.77 50.03 -46.97
C ALA A 26 1.47 48.71 -46.60
N ALA A 27 2.65 48.42 -47.18
CA ALA A 27 3.46 47.26 -46.84
C ALA A 27 3.93 47.29 -45.37
N PHE A 28 4.27 48.48 -44.85
CA PHE A 28 4.66 48.64 -43.44
C PHE A 28 3.50 48.37 -42.49
N VAL A 29 2.30 48.89 -42.80
CA VAL A 29 1.09 48.67 -41.99
C VAL A 29 0.67 47.19 -42.05
N PHE A 30 0.68 46.57 -43.24
CA PHE A 30 0.39 45.13 -43.37
C PHE A 30 1.42 44.27 -42.64
N GLY A 31 2.71 44.60 -42.74
CA GLY A 31 3.77 43.91 -42.02
C GLY A 31 3.56 43.97 -40.51
N TYR A 32 3.29 45.17 -39.98
CA TYR A 32 3.02 45.40 -38.56
C TYR A 32 1.80 44.62 -38.07
N VAL A 33 0.67 44.69 -38.79
CA VAL A 33 -0.56 43.97 -38.44
C VAL A 33 -0.36 42.45 -38.51
N SER A 34 0.37 41.95 -39.51
CA SER A 34 0.66 40.51 -39.59
C SER A 34 1.55 40.05 -38.42
N LEU A 35 2.52 40.88 -38.03
CA LEU A 35 3.40 40.61 -36.90
C LEU A 35 2.59 40.57 -35.60
N THR A 36 1.73 41.56 -35.35
CA THR A 36 0.88 41.59 -34.15
C THR A 36 -0.07 40.40 -34.09
N GLN A 37 -0.64 39.99 -35.24
CA GLN A 37 -1.48 38.78 -35.29
C GLN A 37 -0.69 37.50 -35.02
N GLN A 38 0.55 37.39 -35.51
CA GLN A 38 1.42 36.25 -35.20
C GLN A 38 1.79 36.22 -33.71
N TRP A 39 2.08 37.38 -33.12
CA TRP A 39 2.35 37.51 -31.69
C TRP A 39 1.14 37.11 -30.83
N GLU A 40 -0.07 37.58 -31.17
CA GLU A 40 -1.30 37.20 -30.47
C GLU A 40 -1.57 35.69 -30.55
N ARG A 41 -1.41 35.08 -31.74
CA ARG A 41 -1.55 33.62 -31.90
C ARG A 41 -0.53 32.85 -31.07
N THR A 42 0.71 33.34 -31.00
CA THR A 42 1.77 32.71 -30.21
C THR A 42 1.48 32.79 -28.71
N ILE A 43 0.98 33.94 -28.25
CA ILE A 43 0.58 34.13 -26.85
C ILE A 43 -0.58 33.20 -26.50
N GLN A 44 -1.60 33.11 -27.35
CA GLN A 44 -2.73 32.19 -27.14
C GLN A 44 -2.27 30.73 -27.09
N GLN A 45 -1.40 30.29 -28.00
CA GLN A 45 -0.85 28.93 -27.99
C GLN A 45 -0.05 28.64 -26.71
N LYS A 46 0.77 29.60 -26.26
CA LYS A 46 1.54 29.48 -25.01
C LYS A 46 0.63 29.42 -23.78
N GLN A 47 -0.49 30.17 -23.77
CA GLN A 47 -1.47 30.11 -22.68
C GLN A 47 -2.19 28.76 -22.62
N VAL A 48 -2.55 28.17 -23.77
CA VAL A 48 -3.14 26.82 -23.82
C VAL A 48 -2.16 25.77 -23.31
N GLN A 49 -0.89 25.83 -23.74
CA GLN A 49 0.15 24.92 -23.23
C GLN A 49 0.37 25.06 -21.72
N LEU A 50 0.34 26.29 -21.19
CA LEU A 50 0.42 26.54 -19.75
C LEU A 50 -0.78 25.98 -18.99
N ALA A 51 -1.99 26.14 -19.52
CA ALA A 51 -3.20 25.58 -18.94
C ALA A 51 -3.17 24.05 -18.94
N GLU A 52 -2.69 23.44 -20.02
CA GLU A 52 -2.54 22.00 -20.15
C GLU A 52 -1.50 21.45 -19.15
N LEU A 53 -0.33 22.09 -19.04
CA LEU A 53 0.68 21.72 -18.05
C LEU A 53 0.20 21.88 -16.60
N MET A 54 -0.57 22.93 -16.31
CA MET A 54 -1.19 23.10 -14.98
C MET A 54 -2.23 22.02 -14.68
N MET A 55 -3.03 21.62 -15.68
CA MET A 55 -3.96 20.50 -15.53
C MET A 55 -3.22 19.19 -15.28
N GLN A 56 -2.19 18.88 -16.07
CA GLN A 56 -1.37 17.67 -15.87
C GLN A 56 -0.73 17.65 -14.48
N ARG A 57 -0.21 18.78 -14.01
CA ARG A 57 0.35 18.91 -12.66
C ARG A 57 -0.71 18.66 -11.58
N LYS A 58 -1.91 19.23 -11.72
CA LYS A 58 -3.00 19.00 -10.76
C LYS A 58 -3.43 17.54 -10.74
N VAL A 59 -3.57 16.90 -11.91
CA VAL A 59 -3.93 15.48 -12.02
C VAL A 59 -2.86 14.63 -11.31
N ALA A 60 -1.58 14.85 -11.60
CA ALA A 60 -0.48 14.16 -10.94
C ALA A 60 -0.44 14.40 -9.41
N GLU A 61 -0.72 15.62 -8.95
CA GLU A 61 -0.82 15.94 -7.51
C GLU A 61 -2.00 15.20 -6.86
N THR A 62 -3.16 15.14 -7.52
CA THR A 62 -4.30 14.35 -7.03
C THR A 62 -4.02 12.85 -7.02
N GLU A 63 -3.44 12.27 -8.07
CA GLU A 63 -3.07 10.86 -8.12
C GLU A 63 -2.04 10.52 -7.04
N ARG A 64 -1.07 11.41 -6.81
CA ARG A 64 -0.10 11.27 -5.72
C ARG A 64 -0.77 11.34 -4.36
N SER A 65 -1.73 12.25 -4.15
CA SER A 65 -2.44 12.34 -2.88
C SER A 65 -3.31 11.10 -2.60
N GLN A 66 -3.96 10.55 -3.63
CA GLN A 66 -4.79 9.35 -3.52
C GLN A 66 -3.95 8.10 -3.25
N SER A 67 -2.81 7.97 -3.95
CA SER A 67 -1.88 6.86 -3.71
C SER A 67 -1.26 6.92 -2.31
N LEU A 68 -0.89 8.11 -1.82
CA LEU A 68 -0.43 8.27 -0.44
C LEU A 68 -1.53 7.93 0.59
N ALA A 69 -2.78 8.31 0.34
CA ALA A 69 -3.89 7.96 1.22
C ALA A 69 -4.16 6.45 1.24
N LEU A 70 -4.06 5.77 0.09
CA LEU A 70 -4.17 4.32 0.00
C LEU A 70 -3.02 3.61 0.72
N LEU A 71 -1.79 4.09 0.56
CA LEU A 71 -0.62 3.57 1.28
C LEU A 71 -0.78 3.75 2.80
N ALA A 72 -1.18 4.93 3.27
CA ALA A 72 -1.43 5.17 4.69
C ALA A 72 -2.53 4.25 5.26
N ALA A 73 -3.56 3.94 4.47
CA ALA A 73 -4.60 3.00 4.88
C ALA A 73 -4.11 1.53 4.93
N VAL A 74 -3.14 1.18 4.09
CA VAL A 74 -2.45 -0.12 4.15
C VAL A 74 -1.53 -0.17 5.37
N ASP A 75 -0.71 0.85 5.58
CA ASP A 75 0.19 0.95 6.73
C ASP A 75 -0.57 0.88 8.05
N GLN A 76 -1.71 1.58 8.17
CA GLN A 76 -2.56 1.51 9.37
C GLN A 76 -3.17 0.12 9.60
N LYS A 77 -3.40 -0.67 8.54
CA LYS A 77 -3.82 -2.07 8.68
C LYS A 77 -2.66 -2.96 9.09
N LEU A 78 -1.45 -2.68 8.61
CA LEU A 78 -0.24 -3.43 8.90
C LEU A 78 0.32 -3.15 10.29
N ASP A 79 0.08 -1.96 10.86
CA ASP A 79 0.44 -1.60 12.24
C ASP A 79 -0.13 -2.58 13.28
N LYS A 80 -1.26 -3.21 12.98
CA LYS A 80 -1.88 -4.21 13.87
C LYS A 80 -1.01 -5.45 14.07
N PHE A 81 -0.16 -5.76 13.09
CA PHE A 81 0.72 -6.92 13.10
C PHE A 81 2.12 -6.58 13.62
N ARG A 82 2.30 -5.42 14.26
CA ARG A 82 3.60 -5.01 14.79
C ARG A 82 3.97 -5.71 16.10
N GLY A 83 2.97 -6.12 16.88
CA GLY A 83 3.16 -6.75 18.18
C GLY A 83 2.94 -8.29 18.15
N PRO A 84 3.69 -9.05 18.95
CA PRO A 84 3.54 -10.51 19.03
C PRO A 84 2.13 -10.91 19.55
N GLU A 85 1.47 -10.05 20.34
CA GLU A 85 0.17 -10.33 20.93
C GLU A 85 -0.92 -10.54 19.88
N GLU A 86 -0.86 -9.82 18.76
CA GLU A 86 -1.85 -9.94 17.69
C GLU A 86 -1.75 -11.31 17.01
N ILE A 87 -0.54 -11.76 16.72
CA ILE A 87 -0.27 -13.08 16.13
C ILE A 87 -0.72 -14.20 17.09
N VAL A 88 -0.43 -14.03 18.38
CA VAL A 88 -0.85 -14.92 19.46
C VAL A 88 -2.37 -14.92 19.67
N ARG A 89 -3.05 -13.80 19.40
CA ARG A 89 -4.51 -13.70 19.46
C ARG A 89 -5.15 -14.44 18.29
N GLN A 90 -4.61 -14.29 17.08
CA GLN A 90 -5.15 -14.91 15.88
C GLN A 90 -5.02 -16.44 15.87
N THR A 91 -3.91 -16.97 16.40
CA THR A 91 -3.75 -18.41 16.66
C THR A 91 -4.82 -18.97 17.58
N GLY A 92 -5.32 -18.18 18.53
CA GLY A 92 -6.41 -18.55 19.44
C GLY A 92 -7.82 -18.44 18.84
N LEU A 93 -8.07 -17.40 18.03
CA LEU A 93 -9.42 -17.04 17.53
C LEU A 93 -9.82 -17.75 16.24
N ARG A 94 -8.88 -18.10 15.34
CA ARG A 94 -9.21 -18.61 13.99
C ARG A 94 -9.72 -20.06 13.95
N LEU A 95 -10.30 -20.61 15.03
CA LEU A 95 -10.87 -21.96 15.07
C LEU A 95 -11.89 -22.24 13.94
N TYR A 96 -12.49 -21.19 13.37
CA TYR A 96 -13.38 -21.25 12.21
C TYR A 96 -12.93 -20.28 11.10
N GLY A 97 -12.44 -20.80 9.97
CA GLY A 97 -12.52 -20.08 8.68
C GLY A 97 -11.31 -19.30 8.13
N GLY A 98 -10.15 -19.29 8.79
CA GLY A 98 -8.94 -18.69 8.21
C GLY A 98 -8.16 -19.69 7.36
N GLY A 99 -8.07 -19.49 6.04
CA GLY A 99 -7.24 -20.31 5.16
C GLY A 99 -5.73 -20.09 5.42
N PHE A 100 -4.92 -21.12 5.18
CA PHE A 100 -3.46 -21.15 5.37
C PHE A 100 -2.71 -19.93 4.77
N ALA A 101 -3.20 -19.38 3.66
CA ALA A 101 -2.56 -18.23 2.99
C ALA A 101 -2.60 -16.94 3.84
N ASN A 102 -3.63 -16.77 4.68
CA ASN A 102 -3.73 -15.57 5.51
C ASN A 102 -2.73 -15.63 6.69
N GLU A 103 -2.51 -16.81 7.25
CA GLU A 103 -1.60 -17.02 8.39
C GLU A 103 -0.13 -16.75 8.02
N GLU A 104 0.26 -17.09 6.79
CA GLU A 104 1.60 -16.79 6.26
C GLU A 104 1.82 -15.30 6.03
N ASN A 105 0.83 -14.62 5.44
CA ASN A 105 0.91 -13.17 5.24
C ASN A 105 1.03 -12.43 6.58
N ASP A 106 0.25 -12.82 7.58
CA ASP A 106 0.28 -12.21 8.91
C ASP A 106 1.68 -12.36 9.56
N LEU A 107 2.32 -13.53 9.43
CA LEU A 107 3.69 -13.77 9.90
C LEU A 107 4.74 -12.97 9.10
N ILE A 108 4.58 -12.86 7.78
CA ILE A 108 5.49 -12.08 6.93
C ILE A 108 5.43 -10.59 7.30
N TYR A 109 4.23 -10.06 7.56
CA TYR A 109 4.06 -8.66 7.97
C TYR A 109 4.63 -8.39 9.35
N PHE A 110 4.46 -9.32 10.30
CA PHE A 110 5.07 -9.24 11.62
C PHE A 110 6.59 -9.31 11.51
N GLU A 111 7.14 -10.32 10.84
CA GLU A 111 8.58 -10.51 10.70
C GLU A 111 9.27 -9.25 10.13
N ARG A 112 8.73 -8.64 9.07
CA ARG A 112 9.30 -7.43 8.48
C ARG A 112 9.41 -6.22 9.43
N GLN A 113 8.60 -6.18 10.49
CA GLN A 113 8.55 -5.06 11.44
C GLN A 113 9.10 -5.43 12.82
N ALA A 114 9.18 -6.73 13.12
CA ALA A 114 9.59 -7.27 14.40
C ALA A 114 11.10 -7.18 14.58
N THR A 115 11.51 -6.88 15.82
CA THR A 115 12.89 -7.10 16.27
C THR A 115 13.12 -8.57 16.61
N ASP A 116 14.38 -8.93 16.84
CA ASP A 116 14.73 -10.29 17.28
C ASP A 116 14.09 -10.63 18.63
N ASP A 117 14.03 -9.66 19.54
CA ASP A 117 13.35 -9.79 20.83
C ASP A 117 11.85 -10.03 20.67
N ASP A 118 11.20 -9.36 19.71
CA ASP A 118 9.76 -9.56 19.43
C ASP A 118 9.49 -10.97 18.89
N LEU A 119 10.39 -11.52 18.07
CA LEU A 119 10.27 -12.89 17.56
C LEU A 119 10.44 -13.92 18.68
N LEU A 120 11.39 -13.70 19.59
CA LEU A 120 11.58 -14.56 20.77
C LEU A 120 10.36 -14.48 21.72
N GLU A 121 9.82 -13.28 21.91
CA GLU A 121 8.63 -13.05 22.73
C GLU A 121 7.39 -13.73 22.12
N LEU A 122 7.23 -13.69 20.79
CA LEU A 122 6.18 -14.44 20.08
C LEU A 122 6.27 -15.94 20.42
N VAL A 123 7.46 -16.53 20.34
CA VAL A 123 7.65 -17.97 20.63
C VAL A 123 7.29 -18.28 22.09
N ARG A 124 7.73 -17.46 23.05
CA ARG A 124 7.41 -17.63 24.48
C ARG A 124 5.91 -17.54 24.75
N GLN A 125 5.23 -16.58 24.13
CA GLN A 125 3.78 -16.41 24.30
C GLN A 125 2.99 -17.58 23.70
N LEU A 126 3.44 -18.11 22.55
CA LEU A 126 2.86 -19.31 21.95
C LEU A 126 3.07 -20.54 22.83
N GLU A 127 4.26 -20.70 23.42
CA GLU A 127 4.57 -21.79 24.35
C GLU A 127 3.69 -21.72 25.61
N ALA A 128 3.58 -20.54 26.23
CA ALA A 128 2.74 -20.34 27.41
C ALA A 128 1.28 -20.76 27.19
N LYS A 129 0.75 -20.53 25.98
CA LYS A 129 -0.61 -20.94 25.59
C LYS A 129 -0.80 -22.44 25.42
N LEU A 130 0.25 -23.24 25.27
CA LEU A 130 0.12 -24.70 25.04
C LEU A 130 -0.60 -25.40 26.20
N SER A 131 -0.36 -24.96 27.43
CA SER A 131 -0.91 -25.55 28.65
C SER A 131 -2.45 -25.55 28.66
N SER A 132 -3.06 -24.42 28.30
CA SER A 132 -4.50 -24.18 28.27
C SER A 132 -5.16 -24.42 26.91
N SER A 133 -4.40 -24.84 25.90
CA SER A 133 -4.90 -24.99 24.53
C SER A 133 -5.61 -26.32 24.27
N SER A 134 -6.68 -26.25 23.47
CA SER A 134 -7.32 -27.43 22.89
C SER A 134 -6.40 -28.12 21.87
N ARG A 135 -6.65 -29.40 21.55
CA ARG A 135 -5.84 -30.14 20.56
C ARG A 135 -5.78 -29.44 19.19
N ALA A 136 -6.86 -28.79 18.77
CA ALA A 136 -6.90 -28.06 17.51
C ALA A 136 -6.00 -26.81 17.54
N GLN A 137 -5.99 -26.09 18.66
CA GLN A 137 -5.11 -24.94 18.88
C GLN A 137 -3.64 -25.37 18.95
N VAL A 138 -3.32 -26.46 19.66
CA VAL A 138 -1.94 -26.99 19.72
C VAL A 138 -1.40 -27.32 18.33
N LYS A 139 -2.21 -27.97 17.48
CA LYS A 139 -1.81 -28.26 16.09
C LYS A 139 -1.53 -27.00 15.26
N ARG A 140 -2.24 -25.91 15.52
CA ARG A 140 -2.00 -24.63 14.86
C ARG A 140 -0.74 -23.98 15.37
N ILE A 141 -0.51 -23.99 16.67
CA ILE A 141 0.74 -23.47 17.26
C ILE A 141 1.94 -24.19 16.62
N ILE A 142 1.88 -25.51 16.45
CA ILE A 142 2.90 -26.28 15.71
C ILE A 142 3.07 -25.73 14.29
N ALA A 143 1.99 -25.57 13.52
CA ALA A 143 2.07 -25.06 12.15
C ALA A 143 2.64 -23.62 12.07
N TYR A 144 2.33 -22.76 13.05
CA TYR A 144 2.88 -21.40 13.14
C TYR A 144 4.37 -21.42 13.44
N LEU A 145 4.80 -22.25 14.39
CA LEU A 145 6.21 -22.41 14.76
C LEU A 145 7.04 -22.95 13.59
N ASP A 146 6.54 -23.99 12.91
CA ASP A 146 7.19 -24.55 11.70
C ASP A 146 7.34 -23.48 10.61
N ARG A 147 6.31 -22.63 10.43
CA ARG A 147 6.32 -21.59 9.39
C ARG A 147 7.13 -20.36 9.77
N LEU A 148 7.24 -20.05 11.05
CA LEU A 148 8.09 -18.97 11.54
C LEU A 148 9.56 -19.21 11.13
N LEU A 149 10.04 -20.46 11.18
CA LEU A 149 11.39 -20.82 10.72
C LEU A 149 11.57 -20.65 9.21
N LEU A 150 10.49 -20.77 8.42
CA LEU A 150 10.52 -20.57 6.98
C LEU A 150 10.52 -19.07 6.63
N VAL A 151 9.67 -18.29 7.31
CA VAL A 151 9.50 -16.85 7.06
C VAL A 151 10.72 -16.08 7.58
N ALA A 152 11.15 -16.32 8.82
CA ALA A 152 12.32 -15.68 9.43
C ALA A 152 13.63 -16.42 9.07
N SER A 153 13.80 -16.84 7.82
CA SER A 153 14.94 -17.64 7.37
C SER A 153 16.29 -16.95 7.61
N GLU A 154 16.37 -15.63 7.44
CA GLU A 154 17.57 -14.81 7.68
C GLU A 154 17.91 -14.68 9.17
N ARG A 155 16.92 -14.83 10.05
CA ARG A 155 17.07 -14.74 11.52
C ARG A 155 16.93 -16.09 12.22
N ARG A 156 16.99 -17.17 11.44
CA ARG A 156 16.76 -18.52 11.92
C ARG A 156 17.71 -18.90 13.04
N GLU A 157 18.97 -18.50 12.98
CA GLU A 157 19.96 -18.82 14.02
C GLU A 157 19.58 -18.25 15.39
N VAL A 158 18.89 -17.11 15.42
CA VAL A 158 18.48 -16.43 16.65
C VAL A 158 17.30 -17.13 17.32
N ILE A 159 16.38 -17.69 16.53
CA ILE A 159 15.10 -18.21 17.04
C ILE A 159 14.99 -19.74 16.97
N ALA A 160 15.91 -20.43 16.31
CA ALA A 160 15.79 -21.86 16.02
C ALA A 160 15.70 -22.71 17.29
N GLN A 161 16.48 -22.38 18.31
CA GLN A 161 16.54 -23.16 19.54
C GLN A 161 15.22 -23.03 20.34
N GLU A 162 14.70 -21.81 20.46
CA GLU A 162 13.45 -21.49 21.13
C GLU A 162 12.27 -22.12 20.38
N VAL A 163 12.24 -22.01 19.05
CA VAL A 163 11.19 -22.63 18.24
C VAL A 163 11.23 -24.15 18.35
N GLN A 164 12.42 -24.77 18.31
CA GLN A 164 12.57 -26.21 18.45
C GLN A 164 12.06 -26.69 19.82
N THR A 165 12.41 -25.98 20.88
CA THR A 165 11.94 -26.27 22.25
C THR A 165 10.42 -26.18 22.34
N ALA A 166 9.85 -25.11 21.79
CA ALA A 166 8.40 -24.90 21.77
C ALA A 166 7.67 -25.96 20.92
N LEU A 167 8.25 -26.38 19.79
CA LEU A 167 7.72 -27.45 18.93
C LEU A 167 7.67 -28.79 19.66
N GLU A 168 8.74 -29.16 20.36
CA GLU A 168 8.79 -30.40 21.15
C GLU A 168 7.73 -30.40 22.25
N SER A 169 7.61 -29.29 22.98
CA SER A 169 6.56 -29.08 24.00
C SER A 169 5.15 -29.21 23.41
N ALA A 170 4.91 -28.59 22.25
CA ALA A 170 3.61 -28.63 21.57
C ALA A 170 3.27 -30.05 21.06
N GLN A 171 4.24 -30.76 20.51
CA GLN A 171 4.08 -32.14 20.05
C GLN A 171 3.76 -33.06 21.22
N ALA A 172 4.50 -32.97 22.32
CA ALA A 172 4.25 -33.73 23.54
C ALA A 172 2.82 -33.50 24.05
N ARG A 173 2.36 -32.24 24.07
CA ARG A 173 0.99 -31.88 24.46
C ARG A 173 -0.06 -32.46 23.53
N ASN A 174 0.14 -32.41 22.21
CA ASN A 174 -0.78 -33.00 21.24
C ASN A 174 -0.91 -34.52 21.40
N VAL A 175 0.20 -35.21 21.70
CA VAL A 175 0.21 -36.65 21.99
C VAL A 175 -0.53 -36.95 23.30
N ALA A 176 -0.29 -36.17 24.36
CA ALA A 176 -0.97 -36.35 25.65
C ALA A 176 -2.50 -36.22 25.50
N ILE A 177 -2.98 -35.17 24.81
CA ILE A 177 -4.42 -34.98 24.58
C ILE A 177 -5.00 -36.11 23.70
N ALA A 178 -4.23 -36.64 22.74
CA ALA A 178 -4.66 -37.76 21.92
C ALA A 178 -4.82 -39.05 22.74
N ARG A 179 -3.88 -39.34 23.65
CA ARG A 179 -3.93 -40.50 24.56
C ARG A 179 -5.11 -40.40 25.53
N GLU A 180 -5.28 -39.27 26.19
CA GLU A 180 -6.41 -39.04 27.11
C GLU A 180 -7.76 -39.27 26.42
N LYS A 181 -7.89 -38.82 25.15
CA LYS A 181 -9.10 -39.05 24.35
C LYS A 181 -9.32 -40.53 24.01
N GLN A 182 -8.25 -41.29 23.78
CA GLN A 182 -8.34 -42.74 23.53
C GLN A 182 -8.72 -43.49 24.80
N GLU A 183 -8.12 -43.16 25.93
CA GLU A 183 -8.42 -43.77 27.24
C GLU A 183 -9.87 -43.53 27.65
N LYS A 184 -10.37 -42.30 27.52
CA LYS A 184 -11.78 -41.98 27.78
C LYS A 184 -12.74 -42.76 26.87
N ARG A 185 -12.38 -42.94 25.59
CA ARG A 185 -13.18 -43.76 24.65
C ARG A 185 -13.15 -45.24 25.00
N ALA A 186 -12.00 -45.76 25.42
CA ALA A 186 -11.86 -47.15 25.85
C ALA A 186 -12.63 -47.41 27.16
N ALA A 187 -12.59 -46.49 28.12
CA ALA A 187 -13.38 -46.56 29.34
C ALA A 187 -14.89 -46.55 29.03
N ALA A 188 -15.36 -45.60 28.21
CA ALA A 188 -16.77 -45.53 27.81
C ALA A 188 -17.23 -46.76 27.01
N ALA A 189 -16.33 -47.41 26.26
CA ALA A 189 -16.65 -48.67 25.56
C ALA A 189 -16.75 -49.86 26.52
N ARG A 190 -15.93 -49.90 27.58
CA ARG A 190 -15.98 -50.92 28.64
C ARG A 190 -17.25 -50.80 29.48
N ASP A 191 -17.63 -49.57 29.85
CA ASP A 191 -18.86 -49.31 30.61
C ASP A 191 -20.13 -49.71 29.83
N ARG A 192 -20.10 -49.64 28.49
CA ARG A 192 -21.20 -50.12 27.64
C ARG A 192 -21.24 -51.64 27.45
N GLN A 193 -20.15 -52.34 27.76
CA GLN A 193 -20.03 -53.79 27.64
C GLN A 193 -20.30 -54.54 28.95
N GLN A 194 -20.47 -53.84 30.08
CA GLN A 194 -21.02 -54.44 31.30
C GLN A 194 -22.56 -54.37 31.24
N PRO A 195 -23.26 -55.47 30.91
CA PRO A 195 -24.71 -55.49 31.04
C PRO A 195 -25.09 -55.34 32.51
N ALA A 196 -26.11 -54.52 32.78
CA ALA A 196 -26.82 -54.50 34.05
C ALA A 196 -27.33 -55.92 34.33
N GLY A 197 -26.56 -56.67 35.12
CA GLY A 197 -26.75 -58.10 35.29
C GLY A 197 -26.19 -58.55 36.63
N ALA A 198 -26.69 -57.95 37.71
CA ALA A 198 -26.53 -58.48 39.06
C ALA A 198 -27.64 -57.93 39.99
N GLU A 199 -28.90 -58.04 39.58
CA GLU A 199 -29.99 -58.13 40.56
C GLU A 199 -30.39 -59.61 40.61
N ARG A 200 -29.91 -60.29 41.66
CA ARG A 200 -30.44 -61.55 42.16
C ARG A 200 -31.21 -61.25 43.43
#